data_AF-A0AAD4GIC9-F1
#
_entry.id   AF-A0AAD4GIC9-F1
#
_cell.length_a   1.000
_cell.length_b   1.000
_cell.length_c   1.000
_cell.angle_alpha   90.00
_cell.angle_beta   90.00
_cell.angle_gamma   90.00
#
_symmetry.space_group_name_H-M   'P 1'
#
loop_
_entity.id
_entity.type
_entity.pdbx_description
1 polymer ?
#
loop_
_entity_poly.entity_id
_entity_poly.type
_entity_poly.pdbx_seq_one_letter_code
_entity_poly.pdbx_strand_id
1 'polypeptide(L)'
;MDVDVHVGSSQESLHDTLSRRSLRNRTLLSDKSSLRFRPNPVPLSTRSKSHARGASDDSLRKKVQKHAGSHPTPKPHSERDARVRELKSRALTIPSTGKTPATVRQRMVMQMVYDEITPYPDEAWVAQLGIMIQREYHQVKNWFSNQRQKDARDSRQSPQPSASSNLESSLCKITCDGRDMRIRASALDVCAADGWSDTFFDEVVMIHNFRLLAKQSQDEARAALLGSPVGTMDLPHTPSRLS
;
A
#
# COMPACT_ATOMS: atom_id res chain seq x y z
N MET A 1 24.52 61.29 -4.10
CA MET A 1 23.61 60.68 -5.09
C MET A 1 23.79 59.18 -5.04
N ASP A 2 22.90 58.37 -4.53
CA ASP A 2 21.80 58.49 -3.58
C ASP A 2 21.54 57.01 -3.23
N VAL A 3 21.38 56.73 -1.95
CA VAL A 3 21.04 55.40 -1.43
C VAL A 3 19.57 55.18 -1.70
N ASP A 4 19.19 54.06 -2.32
CA ASP A 4 17.82 53.56 -2.22
C ASP A 4 17.80 52.08 -1.86
N VAL A 5 17.40 51.87 -0.60
CA VAL A 5 17.12 50.62 0.07
C VAL A 5 15.61 50.42 -0.06
N HIS A 6 15.18 49.41 -0.80
CA HIS A 6 13.78 48.97 -0.77
C HIS A 6 13.66 47.65 -0.01
N VAL A 7 13.25 47.81 1.25
CA VAL A 7 12.69 46.80 2.15
C VAL A 7 11.17 46.83 2.01
N GLY A 8 10.54 45.65 2.01
CA GLY A 8 9.11 45.46 2.20
C GLY A 8 8.50 44.58 1.11
N SER A 9 7.57 43.67 1.38
CA SER A 9 6.97 43.21 2.63
C SER A 9 6.30 41.89 2.27
N SER A 10 6.46 40.88 3.13
CA SER A 10 5.67 39.65 3.07
C SER A 10 4.18 39.99 3.23
N GLN A 11 3.33 39.37 2.42
CA GLN A 11 1.90 39.28 2.69
C GLN A 11 1.44 37.84 2.48
N GLU A 12 1.14 37.19 3.61
CA GLU A 12 0.33 35.99 3.69
C GLU A 12 -1.06 36.25 3.11
N SER A 13 -1.59 35.29 2.35
CA SER A 13 -3.00 35.23 2.01
C SER A 13 -3.44 33.77 2.02
N LEU A 14 -3.87 33.33 3.20
CA LEU A 14 -4.70 32.15 3.41
C LEU A 14 -6.10 32.45 2.89
N HIS A 15 -6.54 31.73 1.84
CA HIS A 15 -7.95 31.59 1.53
C HIS A 15 -8.31 30.12 1.31
N ASP A 16 -8.80 29.55 2.41
CA ASP A 16 -9.96 28.68 2.53
C ASP A 16 -10.68 28.31 1.22
N THR A 17 -10.62 27.04 0.84
CA THR A 17 -11.58 26.45 -0.12
C THR A 17 -12.15 25.15 0.44
N LEU A 18 -13.22 25.32 1.23
CA LEU A 18 -14.24 24.31 1.46
C LEU A 18 -14.87 23.90 0.12
N SER A 19 -14.40 22.80 -0.47
CA SER A 19 -15.01 22.25 -1.69
C SER A 19 -16.08 21.22 -1.35
N ARG A 20 -17.31 21.65 -1.65
CA ARG A 20 -18.61 21.07 -1.36
C ARG A 20 -18.76 19.63 -1.84
N ARG A 21 -19.33 18.80 -0.97
CA ARG A 21 -19.98 17.52 -1.30
C ARG A 21 -21.03 17.73 -2.39
N SER A 22 -20.89 17.05 -3.52
CA SER A 22 -21.98 16.86 -4.49
C SER A 22 -22.45 15.41 -4.44
N LEU A 23 -23.54 15.19 -3.70
CA LEU A 23 -24.40 14.02 -3.84
C LEU A 23 -25.10 14.12 -5.20
N ARG A 24 -24.94 13.11 -6.07
CA ARG A 24 -25.79 12.96 -7.25
C ARG A 24 -26.54 11.64 -7.19
N ASN A 25 -27.84 11.81 -7.36
CA ASN A 25 -28.93 10.87 -7.16
C ASN A 25 -28.90 9.69 -8.14
N ARG A 26 -29.30 8.53 -7.61
CA ARG A 26 -29.86 7.42 -8.37
C ARG A 26 -31.13 7.90 -9.07
N THR A 27 -31.25 7.62 -10.37
CA THR A 27 -32.54 7.60 -11.06
C THR A 27 -32.68 6.26 -11.76
N LEU A 28 -33.64 5.47 -11.30
CA LEU A 28 -34.19 4.29 -11.95
C LEU A 28 -35.20 4.77 -12.99
N LEU A 29 -34.99 4.41 -14.26
CA LEU A 29 -36.07 4.34 -15.25
C LEU A 29 -35.86 3.07 -16.08
N SER A 30 -36.78 2.12 -15.88
CA SER A 30 -37.12 1.11 -16.87
C SER A 30 -37.91 1.79 -17.96
N ASP A 31 -37.53 1.63 -19.22
CA ASP A 31 -38.53 1.26 -20.23
C ASP A 31 -37.90 0.46 -21.38
N LYS A 32 -38.76 -0.37 -21.94
CA LYS A 32 -38.52 -1.49 -22.83
C LYS A 32 -38.54 -0.99 -24.27
N SER A 33 -37.53 -1.38 -25.05
CA SER A 33 -37.72 -1.54 -26.50
C SER A 33 -36.83 -2.67 -27.01
N SER A 34 -37.52 -3.78 -27.29
CA SER A 34 -37.07 -5.01 -27.91
C SER A 34 -36.85 -4.79 -29.41
N LEU A 35 -35.65 -5.05 -29.93
CA LEU A 35 -35.42 -5.50 -31.31
C LEU A 35 -34.17 -6.41 -31.36
N ARG A 36 -34.23 -7.37 -32.28
CA ARG A 36 -33.72 -8.75 -32.20
C ARG A 36 -32.29 -8.97 -32.73
N PHE A 37 -31.84 -10.24 -32.57
CA PHE A 37 -30.79 -11.01 -33.29
C PHE A 37 -29.40 -11.02 -32.62
N ARG A 38 -28.72 -12.14 -32.30
CA ARG A 38 -28.94 -13.61 -32.27
C ARG A 38 -27.97 -14.19 -31.20
N PRO A 39 -28.32 -15.23 -30.44
CA PRO A 39 -27.35 -15.96 -29.62
C PRO A 39 -26.60 -17.03 -30.45
N ASN A 40 -25.29 -17.07 -30.27
CA ASN A 40 -24.38 -18.05 -30.87
C ASN A 40 -24.45 -19.37 -30.06
N PRO A 41 -24.70 -20.54 -30.69
CA PRO A 41 -24.75 -21.82 -29.98
C PRO A 41 -23.35 -22.39 -29.75
N VAL A 42 -23.05 -22.74 -28.49
CA VAL A 42 -21.89 -23.58 -28.13
C VAL A 42 -22.38 -25.02 -27.95
N PRO A 43 -21.85 -26.00 -28.70
CA PRO A 43 -22.30 -27.38 -28.60
C PRO A 43 -21.73 -28.11 -27.38
N LEU A 44 -22.62 -28.84 -26.69
CA LEU A 44 -22.31 -29.95 -25.79
C LEU A 44 -21.84 -31.16 -26.63
N SER A 45 -20.74 -31.81 -26.26
CA SER A 45 -20.41 -33.16 -26.76
C SER A 45 -19.75 -34.03 -25.69
N THR A 46 -20.59 -34.88 -25.09
CA THR A 46 -20.41 -36.31 -24.80
C THR A 46 -19.01 -36.89 -24.49
N ARG A 47 -18.86 -37.22 -23.20
CA ARG A 47 -18.48 -38.54 -22.65
C ARG A 47 -18.32 -39.68 -23.67
N SER A 48 -17.11 -40.27 -23.71
CA SER A 48 -16.91 -41.67 -24.14
C SER A 48 -16.00 -42.41 -23.17
N LYS A 49 -16.56 -43.52 -22.69
CA LYS A 49 -16.01 -44.57 -21.84
C LYS A 49 -15.38 -45.61 -22.77
N SER A 50 -14.20 -46.13 -22.47
CA SER A 50 -13.77 -47.44 -22.99
C SER A 50 -12.97 -48.21 -21.95
N HIS A 51 -13.39 -49.46 -21.77
CA HIS A 51 -12.88 -50.49 -20.89
C HIS A 51 -11.59 -51.15 -21.43
N ALA A 52 -10.68 -51.54 -20.54
CA ALA A 52 -9.90 -52.79 -20.53
C ALA A 52 -9.16 -52.85 -19.18
N ARG A 53 -9.54 -53.65 -18.17
CA ARG A 53 -9.23 -55.08 -17.97
C ARG A 53 -7.80 -55.49 -18.35
N GLY A 54 -6.96 -55.63 -17.32
CA GLY A 54 -5.68 -56.33 -17.35
C GLY A 54 -5.29 -56.67 -15.91
N ALA A 55 -5.12 -57.96 -15.63
CA ALA A 55 -4.98 -58.54 -14.30
C ALA A 55 -3.52 -58.82 -13.92
N SER A 56 -3.34 -59.10 -12.63
CA SER A 56 -2.34 -59.97 -11.98
C SER A 56 -0.98 -59.43 -11.54
N ASP A 57 -0.75 -59.76 -10.26
CA ASP A 57 0.44 -60.32 -9.62
C ASP A 57 1.67 -59.47 -9.25
N ASP A 58 1.78 -59.29 -7.94
CA ASP A 58 2.87 -59.80 -7.09
C ASP A 58 4.31 -59.68 -7.60
N SER A 59 5.06 -58.77 -6.97
CA SER A 59 6.40 -59.13 -6.53
C SER A 59 6.92 -58.20 -5.45
N LEU A 60 6.89 -58.73 -4.23
CA LEU A 60 7.79 -58.37 -3.14
C LEU A 60 9.26 -58.51 -3.60
N ARG A 61 9.95 -57.39 -3.86
CA ARG A 61 11.42 -57.36 -3.82
C ARG A 61 11.95 -56.12 -3.11
N LYS A 62 12.16 -56.33 -1.81
CA LYS A 62 13.27 -55.84 -0.99
C LYS A 62 14.48 -55.39 -1.85
N LYS A 63 14.82 -54.11 -1.78
CA LYS A 63 16.23 -53.67 -1.75
C LYS A 63 16.36 -52.38 -0.95
N VAL A 64 16.88 -52.57 0.25
CA VAL A 64 17.56 -51.56 1.05
C VAL A 64 18.70 -51.01 0.20
N GLN A 65 18.69 -49.70 -0.06
CA GLN A 65 19.91 -49.00 -0.40
C GLN A 65 19.92 -47.66 0.34
N LYS A 66 20.68 -47.69 1.46
CA LYS A 66 21.18 -46.51 2.16
C LYS A 66 21.84 -45.59 1.14
N HIS A 67 21.24 -44.42 0.90
CA HIS A 67 21.98 -43.22 0.55
C HIS A 67 21.98 -42.33 1.78
N ALA A 68 23.10 -42.42 2.51
CA ALA A 68 23.52 -41.39 3.44
C ALA A 68 23.86 -40.12 2.65
N GLY A 69 23.49 -38.96 3.20
CA GLY A 69 24.25 -37.73 3.01
C GLY A 69 24.09 -37.01 1.68
N SER A 70 22.92 -36.42 1.46
CA SER A 70 22.90 -35.09 0.84
C SER A 70 21.79 -34.29 1.52
N HIS A 71 22.13 -33.54 2.56
CA HIS A 71 21.30 -32.40 2.91
C HIS A 71 21.26 -31.52 1.67
N PRO A 72 20.09 -31.29 1.03
CA PRO A 72 20.01 -30.25 0.03
C PRO A 72 20.28 -28.96 0.77
N THR A 73 21.45 -28.36 0.56
CA THR A 73 21.65 -26.97 0.93
C THR A 73 20.53 -26.20 0.25
N PRO A 74 19.65 -25.52 1.01
CA PRO A 74 18.58 -24.74 0.41
C PRO A 74 19.22 -23.76 -0.56
N LYS A 75 18.83 -23.81 -1.84
CA LYS A 75 19.21 -22.74 -2.77
C LYS A 75 18.69 -21.44 -2.14
N PRO A 76 19.48 -20.36 -2.09
CA PRO A 76 19.10 -19.11 -1.38
C PRO A 76 17.73 -18.56 -1.84
N HIS A 77 17.34 -18.84 -3.09
CA HIS A 77 16.02 -18.54 -3.61
C HIS A 77 14.87 -19.22 -2.84
N SER A 78 15.06 -20.48 -2.43
CA SER A 78 14.05 -21.26 -1.69
C SER A 78 13.81 -20.72 -0.28
N GLU A 79 14.83 -20.16 0.38
CA GLU A 79 14.70 -19.59 1.72
C GLU A 79 13.98 -18.25 1.67
N ARG A 80 14.30 -17.41 0.67
CA ARG A 80 13.57 -16.17 0.42
C ARG A 80 12.09 -16.46 0.16
N ASP A 81 11.77 -17.39 -0.74
CA ASP A 81 10.38 -17.69 -1.09
C ASP A 81 9.58 -18.23 0.12
N ALA A 82 10.24 -18.95 1.03
CA ALA A 82 9.63 -19.33 2.30
C ALA A 82 9.32 -18.10 3.18
N ARG A 83 10.28 -17.18 3.33
CA ARG A 83 10.08 -15.93 4.08
C ARG A 83 8.98 -15.06 3.49
N VAL A 84 8.92 -14.92 2.16
CA VAL A 84 7.87 -14.14 1.49
C VAL A 84 6.49 -14.75 1.72
N ARG A 85 6.36 -16.08 1.65
CA ARG A 85 5.10 -16.77 1.97
C ARG A 85 4.69 -16.57 3.42
N GLU A 86 5.63 -16.62 4.35
CA GLU A 86 5.37 -16.36 5.77
C GLU A 86 4.93 -14.92 6.01
N LEU A 87 5.63 -13.94 5.45
CA LEU A 87 5.28 -12.53 5.53
C LEU A 87 3.87 -12.28 4.98
N LYS A 88 3.57 -12.82 3.81
CA LYS A 88 2.23 -12.70 3.22
C LYS A 88 1.17 -13.37 4.08
N SER A 89 1.43 -14.57 4.61
CA SER A 89 0.52 -15.26 5.53
C SER A 89 0.21 -14.37 6.74
N ARG A 90 1.23 -13.79 7.37
CA ARG A 90 1.07 -12.85 8.49
C ARG A 90 0.31 -11.58 8.10
N ALA A 91 0.57 -11.02 6.91
CA ALA A 91 -0.14 -9.83 6.44
C ALA A 91 -1.62 -10.11 6.10
N LEU A 92 -1.97 -11.36 5.78
CA LEU A 92 -3.35 -11.79 5.53
C LEU A 92 -4.13 -12.07 6.81
N THR A 93 -3.48 -12.32 7.96
CA THR A 93 -4.17 -12.49 9.25
C THR A 93 -4.57 -11.16 9.88
N ILE A 94 -4.06 -10.03 9.38
CA ILE A 94 -4.48 -8.69 9.81
C ILE A 94 -5.96 -8.53 9.47
N PRO A 95 -6.83 -8.19 10.44
CA PRO A 95 -8.26 -8.05 10.20
C PRO A 95 -8.55 -7.08 9.06
N SER A 96 -9.33 -7.56 8.09
CA SER A 96 -9.79 -6.70 7.02
C SER A 96 -10.67 -5.61 7.61
N THR A 97 -10.28 -4.36 7.37
CA THR A 97 -11.09 -3.20 7.77
C THR A 97 -12.25 -2.95 6.80
N GLY A 98 -12.52 -3.89 5.88
CA GLY A 98 -13.59 -3.81 4.89
C GLY A 98 -13.43 -2.59 3.98
N LYS A 99 -14.48 -1.75 3.96
CA LYS A 99 -14.52 -0.51 3.17
C LYS A 99 -13.94 0.71 3.90
N THR A 100 -13.43 0.53 5.11
CA THR A 100 -12.84 1.63 5.88
C THR A 100 -11.64 2.18 5.12
N PRO A 101 -11.53 3.49 4.87
CA PRO A 101 -10.35 4.06 4.25
C PRO A 101 -9.08 3.79 5.06
N ALA A 102 -7.91 3.84 4.42
CA ALA A 102 -6.64 3.90 5.14
C ALA A 102 -6.56 5.17 5.99
N THR A 103 -5.98 5.12 7.18
CA THR A 103 -5.76 6.33 8.02
C THR A 103 -4.79 7.29 7.34
N VAL A 104 -4.71 8.54 7.81
CA VAL A 104 -3.76 9.54 7.27
C VAL A 104 -2.34 9.00 7.33
N ARG A 105 -1.90 8.50 8.49
CA ARG A 105 -0.59 7.87 8.67
C ARG A 105 -0.35 6.71 7.70
N GLN A 106 -1.29 5.78 7.59
CA GLN A 106 -1.17 4.63 6.68
C GLN A 106 -0.98 5.09 5.23
N ARG A 107 -1.74 6.11 4.79
CA ARG A 107 -1.57 6.69 3.46
C ARG A 107 -0.23 7.38 3.28
N MET A 108 0.26 8.12 4.28
CA MET A 108 1.57 8.79 4.20
C MET A 108 2.71 7.78 4.00
N VAL A 109 2.70 6.64 4.70
CA VAL A 109 3.71 5.59 4.51
C VAL A 109 3.63 5.00 3.10
N MET A 110 2.43 4.63 2.64
CA MET A 110 2.27 4.09 1.28
C MET A 110 2.65 5.12 0.21
N GLN A 111 2.36 6.40 0.45
CA GLN A 111 2.71 7.50 -0.44
C GLN A 111 4.23 7.71 -0.49
N MET A 112 4.94 7.67 0.64
CA MET A 112 6.40 7.74 0.67
C MET A 112 7.02 6.61 -0.17
N VAL A 113 6.54 5.36 -0.01
CA VAL A 113 7.03 4.26 -0.86
C VAL A 113 6.71 4.52 -2.32
N TYR A 114 5.50 4.98 -2.65
CA TYR A 114 5.10 5.25 -4.02
C TYR A 114 5.93 6.36 -4.69
N ASP A 115 6.16 7.47 -3.99
CA ASP A 115 6.79 8.69 -4.52
C ASP A 115 8.31 8.65 -4.47
N GLU A 116 8.89 7.92 -3.52
CA GLU A 116 10.34 7.94 -3.30
C GLU A 116 11.02 6.62 -3.63
N ILE A 117 10.33 5.47 -3.51
CA ILE A 117 10.96 4.15 -3.66
C ILE A 117 10.49 3.45 -4.93
N THR A 118 9.23 3.04 -4.99
CA THR A 118 8.68 2.34 -6.15
C THR A 118 7.15 2.42 -6.20
N PRO A 119 6.56 2.68 -7.39
CA PRO A 119 5.12 2.51 -7.61
C PRO A 119 4.73 1.03 -7.83
N TYR A 120 5.71 0.12 -7.90
CA TYR A 120 5.55 -1.32 -8.17
C TYR A 120 6.18 -2.21 -7.09
N PRO A 121 5.79 -2.05 -5.80
CA PRO A 121 6.26 -2.98 -4.77
C PRO A 121 5.77 -4.39 -5.08
N ASP A 122 6.60 -5.38 -4.79
CA ASP A 122 6.31 -6.77 -5.05
C ASP A 122 5.58 -7.43 -3.88
N GLU A 123 5.45 -8.76 -3.93
CA GLU A 123 4.80 -9.50 -2.86
C GLU A 123 5.50 -9.36 -1.50
N ALA A 124 6.83 -9.39 -1.46
CA ALA A 124 7.60 -9.26 -0.22
C ALA A 124 7.36 -7.88 0.41
N TRP A 125 7.56 -6.81 -0.35
CA TRP A 125 7.45 -5.44 0.14
C TRP A 125 6.01 -5.05 0.47
N VAL A 126 5.02 -5.53 -0.29
CA VAL A 126 3.60 -5.33 0.05
C VAL A 126 3.24 -6.01 1.36
N ALA A 127 3.75 -7.22 1.62
CA ALA A 127 3.50 -7.92 2.87
C ALA A 127 4.16 -7.22 4.07
N GLN A 128 5.42 -6.81 3.94
CA GLN A 128 6.13 -6.01 4.94
C GLN A 128 5.39 -4.71 5.26
N LEU A 129 4.94 -3.97 4.22
CA LEU A 129 4.11 -2.78 4.40
C LEU A 129 2.85 -3.08 5.19
N GLY A 130 2.11 -4.11 4.80
CA GLY A 130 0.88 -4.51 5.50
C GLY A 130 1.09 -4.72 6.99
N ILE A 131 2.15 -5.43 7.37
CA ILE A 131 2.53 -5.65 8.77
C ILE A 131 2.89 -4.33 9.46
N MET A 132 3.75 -3.50 8.87
CA MET A 132 4.21 -2.25 9.49
C MET A 132 3.10 -1.22 9.73
N ILE A 133 2.14 -1.13 8.82
CA ILE A 133 1.05 -0.15 8.90
C ILE A 133 -0.26 -0.75 9.44
N GLN A 134 -0.22 -2.01 9.88
CA GLN A 134 -1.37 -2.78 10.39
C GLN A 134 -2.55 -2.73 9.42
N ARG A 135 -2.28 -3.12 8.17
CA ARG A 135 -3.23 -3.12 7.08
C ARG A 135 -3.15 -4.43 6.30
N GLU A 136 -4.30 -5.00 5.98
CA GLU A 136 -4.37 -6.27 5.24
C GLU A 136 -3.64 -6.17 3.88
N TYR A 137 -2.91 -7.24 3.54
CA TYR A 137 -2.14 -7.38 2.29
C TYR A 137 -2.89 -6.91 1.04
N HIS A 138 -4.14 -7.37 0.84
CA HIS A 138 -4.93 -7.04 -0.35
C HIS A 138 -5.27 -5.55 -0.42
N GLN A 139 -5.51 -4.91 0.72
CA GLN A 139 -5.83 -3.49 0.77
C GLN A 139 -4.61 -2.64 0.40
N VAL A 140 -3.41 -3.02 0.84
CA VAL A 140 -2.16 -2.36 0.44
C VAL A 140 -1.91 -2.55 -1.05
N LYS A 141 -1.99 -3.78 -1.55
CA LYS A 141 -1.84 -4.09 -2.99
C LYS A 141 -2.80 -3.27 -3.87
N ASN A 142 -4.07 -3.20 -3.46
CA ASN A 142 -5.09 -2.43 -4.16
C ASN A 142 -4.83 -0.92 -4.13
N TRP A 143 -4.29 -0.40 -3.01
CA TRP A 143 -3.93 1.01 -2.91
C TRP A 143 -2.90 1.40 -3.98
N PHE A 144 -1.80 0.63 -4.13
CA PHE A 144 -0.80 0.89 -5.18
C PHE A 144 -1.38 0.77 -6.59
N SER A 145 -2.25 -0.22 -6.83
CA SER A 145 -2.93 -0.36 -8.12
C SER A 145 -3.81 0.86 -8.44
N ASN A 146 -4.61 1.31 -7.47
CA ASN A 146 -5.51 2.45 -7.64
C ASN A 146 -4.72 3.75 -7.84
N GLN A 147 -3.60 3.91 -7.14
CA GLN A 147 -2.75 5.10 -7.28
C GLN A 147 -2.15 5.18 -8.69
N ARG A 148 -1.64 4.08 -9.25
CA ARG A 148 -1.17 4.06 -10.65
C ARG A 148 -2.27 4.36 -11.66
N GLN A 149 -3.48 3.85 -11.43
CA GLN A 149 -4.64 4.14 -12.29
C GLN A 149 -5.05 5.61 -12.22
N LYS A 150 -5.01 6.20 -11.01
CA LYS A 150 -5.24 7.63 -10.82
C LYS A 150 -4.22 8.45 -11.60
N ASP A 151 -2.93 8.18 -11.43
CA ASP A 151 -1.87 8.90 -12.14
C ASP A 151 -2.00 8.76 -13.66
N ALA A 152 -2.31 7.55 -14.16
CA ALA A 152 -2.54 7.31 -15.58
C ALA A 152 -3.76 8.06 -16.13
N ARG A 153 -4.79 8.29 -15.31
CA ARG A 153 -5.97 9.09 -15.68
C ARG A 153 -5.63 10.58 -15.68
N ASP A 154 -4.94 11.04 -14.65
CA ASP A 154 -4.60 12.45 -14.47
C ASP A 154 -3.63 12.92 -15.57
N SER A 155 -2.67 12.06 -15.97
CA SER A 155 -1.77 12.31 -17.12
C SER A 155 -2.48 12.39 -18.47
N ARG A 156 -3.68 11.79 -18.64
CA ARG A 156 -4.47 11.90 -19.88
C ARG A 156 -5.35 13.15 -19.91
N GLN A 157 -5.71 13.67 -18.74
CA GLN A 157 -6.65 14.79 -18.60
C GLN A 157 -5.94 16.15 -18.53
N SER A 158 -4.64 16.16 -18.23
CA SER A 158 -3.84 17.38 -18.20
C SER A 158 -3.31 17.74 -19.60
N PRO A 159 -3.64 18.92 -20.17
CA PRO A 159 -3.05 19.41 -21.42
C PRO A 159 -1.59 19.87 -21.28
N GLN A 160 -1.02 19.77 -20.08
CA GLN A 160 0.40 20.01 -19.79
C GLN A 160 1.06 18.72 -19.30
N PRO A 161 2.33 18.45 -19.65
CA PRO A 161 3.08 17.34 -19.10
C PRO A 161 3.26 17.56 -17.59
N SER A 162 2.36 17.01 -16.79
CA SER A 162 2.51 16.94 -15.34
C SER A 162 3.64 15.97 -15.00
N ALA A 163 4.23 16.10 -13.81
CA ALA A 163 5.28 15.20 -13.32
C ALA A 163 4.88 13.71 -13.37
N SER A 164 3.58 13.41 -13.38
CA SER A 164 3.01 12.07 -13.55
C SER A 164 3.14 11.47 -14.97
N SER A 165 3.43 12.29 -15.98
CA SER A 165 3.56 11.85 -17.38
C SER A 165 4.81 10.99 -17.63
N ASN A 166 5.77 11.00 -16.71
CA ASN A 166 7.06 10.31 -16.87
C ASN A 166 7.34 9.27 -15.77
N LEU A 167 6.28 8.68 -15.17
CA LEU A 167 6.44 7.68 -14.09
C LEU A 167 7.39 6.56 -14.50
N GLU A 168 7.20 5.95 -15.68
CA GLU A 168 8.06 4.86 -16.17
C GLU A 168 9.50 5.32 -16.44
N SER A 169 9.70 6.51 -17.01
CA SER A 169 11.02 7.05 -17.30
C SER A 169 11.82 7.41 -16.05
N SER A 170 11.14 7.61 -14.91
CA SER A 170 11.78 7.89 -13.62
C SER A 170 12.27 6.63 -12.88
N LEU A 171 12.02 5.43 -13.45
CA LEU A 171 12.35 4.16 -12.81
C LEU A 171 13.63 3.55 -13.38
N CYS A 172 14.50 3.12 -12.47
CA CYS A 172 15.70 2.36 -12.75
C CYS A 172 15.47 0.89 -12.41
N LYS A 173 15.96 0.00 -13.27
CA LYS A 173 15.97 -1.44 -13.02
C LYS A 173 17.16 -1.77 -12.11
N ILE A 174 16.90 -2.49 -11.03
CA ILE A 174 17.91 -3.00 -10.10
C ILE A 174 17.73 -4.49 -9.87
N THR A 175 18.79 -5.14 -9.39
CA THR A 175 18.72 -6.51 -8.87
C THR A 175 18.76 -6.44 -7.34
N CYS A 176 17.66 -6.81 -6.69
CA CYS A 176 17.50 -6.83 -5.23
C CYS A 176 17.35 -8.29 -4.82
N ASP A 177 18.23 -8.86 -4.00
CA ASP A 177 18.12 -10.25 -3.52
C ASP A 177 17.84 -11.31 -4.62
N GLY A 178 18.49 -11.16 -5.78
CA GLY A 178 18.39 -12.11 -6.90
C GLY A 178 17.17 -11.93 -7.80
N ARG A 179 16.44 -10.81 -7.70
CA ARG A 179 15.26 -10.52 -8.50
C ARG A 179 15.28 -9.09 -9.03
N ASP A 180 14.67 -8.93 -10.20
CA ASP A 180 14.59 -7.66 -10.87
C ASP A 180 13.49 -6.79 -10.28
N MET A 181 13.84 -5.57 -9.89
CA MET A 181 12.91 -4.58 -9.37
C MET A 181 13.05 -3.27 -10.13
N ARG A 182 11.99 -2.45 -10.10
CA ARG A 182 12.00 -1.08 -10.60
C ARG A 182 11.85 -0.15 -9.42
N ILE A 183 12.84 0.70 -9.18
CA ILE A 183 12.83 1.72 -8.14
C ILE A 183 13.07 3.09 -8.76
N ARG A 184 12.75 4.16 -8.05
CA ARG A 184 12.97 5.53 -8.54
C ARG A 184 14.45 5.88 -8.55
N ALA A 185 14.83 6.74 -9.50
CA ALA A 185 16.20 7.26 -9.56
C ALA A 185 16.61 7.98 -8.26
N SER A 186 15.70 8.74 -7.63
CA SER A 186 15.97 9.40 -6.34
C SER A 186 16.29 8.42 -5.20
N ALA A 187 15.76 7.20 -5.24
CA ALA A 187 16.08 6.17 -4.26
C ALA A 187 17.54 5.70 -4.38
N LEU A 188 18.12 5.79 -5.59
CA LEU A 188 19.52 5.44 -5.86
C LEU A 188 20.52 6.50 -5.38
N ASP A 189 20.06 7.74 -5.19
CA ASP A 189 20.89 8.81 -4.61
C ASP A 189 21.17 8.55 -3.11
N VAL A 190 20.28 7.81 -2.44
CA VAL A 190 20.39 7.48 -1.01
C VAL A 190 21.05 6.12 -0.78
N CYS A 191 20.77 5.14 -1.64
CA CYS A 191 21.31 3.79 -1.53
C CYS A 191 21.60 3.23 -2.92
N ALA A 192 22.86 2.84 -3.15
CA ALA A 192 23.29 2.23 -4.40
C ALA A 192 22.47 0.97 -4.74
N ALA A 193 22.38 0.64 -6.02
CA ALA A 193 21.51 -0.42 -6.53
C ALA A 193 21.75 -1.80 -5.87
N ASP A 194 22.99 -2.11 -5.50
CA ASP A 194 23.43 -3.34 -4.84
C ASP A 194 23.18 -3.34 -3.31
N GLY A 195 22.92 -2.18 -2.72
CA GLY A 195 22.54 -2.06 -1.31
C GLY A 195 21.07 -2.35 -1.03
N TRP A 196 20.22 -2.34 -2.06
CA TRP A 196 18.79 -2.63 -1.91
C TRP A 196 18.55 -4.11 -1.62
N SER A 197 17.85 -4.37 -0.51
CA SER A 197 17.42 -5.70 -0.05
C SER A 197 16.06 -5.59 0.63
N ASP A 198 15.39 -6.72 0.87
CA ASP A 198 14.17 -6.76 1.67
C ASP A 198 14.36 -6.20 3.08
N THR A 199 15.53 -6.43 3.69
CA THR A 199 15.86 -5.92 5.03
C THR A 199 16.03 -4.41 5.01
N PHE A 200 16.80 -3.88 4.05
CA PHE A 200 17.00 -2.45 3.93
C PHE A 200 15.69 -1.70 3.65
N PHE A 201 14.83 -2.26 2.79
CA PHE A 201 13.49 -1.71 2.56
C PHE A 201 12.66 -1.67 3.85
N ASP A 202 12.65 -2.76 4.63
CA ASP A 202 11.94 -2.83 5.91
C ASP A 202 12.41 -1.74 6.88
N GLU A 203 13.73 -1.56 7.03
CA GLU A 203 14.32 -0.53 7.89
C GLU A 203 13.92 0.88 7.48
N VAL A 204 14.02 1.22 6.19
CA VAL A 204 13.66 2.55 5.66
C VAL A 204 12.19 2.87 5.97
N VAL A 205 11.29 1.92 5.68
CA VAL A 205 9.86 2.10 5.90
C VAL A 205 9.54 2.15 7.40
N MET A 206 10.18 1.32 8.21
CA MET A 206 9.99 1.29 9.67
C MET A 206 10.41 2.61 10.31
N ILE A 207 11.57 3.15 9.94
CA ILE A 207 12.07 4.44 10.43
C ILE A 207 11.09 5.57 10.06
N HIS A 208 10.62 5.60 8.80
CA HIS A 208 9.65 6.60 8.37
C HIS A 208 8.33 6.49 9.15
N ASN A 209 7.82 5.27 9.30
CA ASN A 209 6.59 4.97 10.02
C ASN A 209 6.68 5.36 11.51
N PHE A 210 7.84 5.14 12.14
CA PHE A 210 8.13 5.56 13.51
C PHE A 210 8.15 7.09 13.63
N ARG A 211 8.81 7.80 12.70
CA ARG A 211 8.83 9.27 12.69
C ARG A 211 7.43 9.86 12.61
N LEU A 212 6.53 9.25 11.83
CA LEU A 212 5.12 9.67 11.77
C LEU A 212 4.39 9.47 13.10
N LEU A 213 4.60 8.34 13.79
CA LEU A 213 4.03 8.10 15.11
C LEU A 213 4.55 9.09 16.16
N ALA A 214 5.87 9.31 16.17
CA ALA A 214 6.51 10.23 17.10
C ALA A 214 5.99 11.66 16.91
N LYS A 215 5.87 12.10 15.64
CA LYS A 215 5.28 13.40 15.32
C LYS A 215 3.83 13.50 15.80
N GLN A 216 3.01 12.48 15.54
CA GLN A 216 1.62 12.46 15.99
C GLN A 216 1.52 12.57 17.52
N SER A 217 2.35 11.81 18.26
CA SER A 217 2.38 11.87 19.72
C SER A 217 2.81 13.26 20.25
N GLN A 218 3.77 13.91 19.59
CA GLN A 218 4.17 15.28 19.92
C GLN A 218 3.06 16.30 19.65
N ASP A 219 2.37 16.17 18.51
CA ASP A 219 1.25 17.03 18.14
C ASP A 219 0.08 16.87 19.13
N GLU A 220 -0.22 15.64 19.56
CA GLU A 220 -1.22 15.33 20.59
C GLU A 220 -0.84 15.94 21.95
N ALA A 221 0.42 15.80 22.38
CA ALA A 221 0.91 16.40 23.62
C ALA A 221 0.84 17.94 23.58
N ARG A 222 1.19 18.55 22.44
CA ARG A 222 1.10 20.01 22.24
C ARG A 222 -0.35 20.49 22.25
N ALA A 223 -1.26 19.76 21.63
CA ALA A 223 -2.68 20.09 21.62
C ALA A 223 -3.29 20.01 23.04
N ALA A 224 -2.89 19.03 23.85
CA ALA A 224 -3.35 18.89 25.24
C ALA A 224 -2.94 20.09 26.13
N LEU A 225 -1.74 20.65 25.92
CA LEU A 225 -1.26 21.83 26.65
C LEU A 225 -2.02 23.11 26.27
N LEU A 226 -2.40 23.26 25.00
CA LEU A 226 -3.15 24.43 24.51
C LEU A 226 -4.66 24.32 24.76
N GLY A 227 -5.17 23.10 24.98
CA GLY A 227 -6.58 22.80 25.19
C GLY A 227 -7.06 22.79 26.65
N SER A 228 -6.22 23.13 27.62
CA SER A 228 -6.68 23.28 29.02
C SER A 228 -7.39 24.62 29.23
N PRO A 229 -8.69 24.65 29.60
CA PRO A 229 -9.34 25.89 29.98
C PRO A 229 -8.75 26.37 31.31
N VAL A 230 -8.05 27.50 31.24
CA VAL A 230 -7.73 28.30 32.42
C VAL A 230 -9.03 28.88 32.97
N GLY A 231 -9.37 28.50 34.20
CA GLY A 231 -10.10 29.36 35.12
C GLY A 231 -11.59 29.08 35.32
N THR A 232 -11.92 27.97 35.99
CA THR A 232 -13.04 28.00 36.94
C THR A 232 -12.46 28.38 38.30
N MET A 233 -12.30 29.69 38.53
CA MET A 233 -12.17 30.21 39.90
C MET A 233 -13.54 30.03 40.57
N ASP A 234 -13.74 28.89 41.22
CA ASP A 234 -14.86 28.70 42.14
C ASP A 234 -14.63 29.61 43.35
N LEU A 235 -15.37 30.72 43.39
CA LEU A 235 -15.54 31.55 44.58
C LEU A 235 -16.39 30.77 45.61
N PRO A 236 -15.95 30.64 46.87
CA PRO A 236 -16.76 30.02 47.90
C PRO A 236 -17.94 30.93 48.26
N HIS A 237 -19.15 30.50 47.91
CA HIS A 237 -20.38 31.07 48.44
C HIS A 237 -20.47 30.80 49.95
N THR A 238 -20.44 31.87 50.73
CA THR A 238 -20.79 31.86 52.15
C THR A 238 -22.30 31.68 52.31
N PRO A 239 -22.76 30.80 53.23
CA PRO A 239 -24.18 30.71 53.55
C PRO A 239 -24.56 31.87 54.47
N SER A 240 -25.38 32.79 53.97
CA SER A 240 -26.07 33.77 54.82
C SER A 240 -27.23 33.08 55.54
N ARG A 241 -27.04 32.90 56.85
CA ARG A 241 -28.13 32.83 57.85
C ARG A 241 -28.96 34.11 57.81
N LEU A 242 -30.24 33.97 58.16
CA LEU A 242 -31.23 34.93 58.72
C LEU A 242 -32.59 34.47 58.16
N SER A 243 -33.70 34.34 58.87
CA SER A 243 -34.09 34.44 60.29
C SER A 243 -35.44 33.75 60.40
#